data_AF-A0A958QX96-F1
#
_entry.id   AF-A0A958QX96-F1
#
_cell.length_a   1.000
_cell.length_b   1.000
_cell.length_c   1.000
_cell.angle_alpha   90.00
_cell.angle_beta   90.00
_cell.angle_gamma   90.00
#
_symmetry.space_group_name_H-M   'P 1'
#
loop_
_entity.id
_entity.type
_entity.pdbx_description
1 polymer ?
#
loop_
_entity_poly.entity_id
_entity_poly.type
_entity_poly.pdbx_seq_one_letter_code
_entity_poly.pdbx_strand_id
1 'polypeptide(L)' 'HLSLVSAFFGAEEAKMVYEHALRGSYRFLSYGDSMFLEHAARGPGEEETQ' A
#
# COMPACT_ATOMS: atom_id res chain seq x y z
N HIS A 1 13.29 -3.43 0.38
CA HIS A 1 11.87 -3.84 0.50
C HIS A 1 10.98 -2.65 0.83
N LEU A 2 11.14 -2.00 1.98
CA LEU A 2 10.24 -0.92 2.37
C LEU A 2 10.17 0.24 1.38
N SER A 3 11.31 0.71 0.84
CA SER A 3 11.33 1.79 -0.16
C SER A 3 10.63 1.44 -1.47
N LEU A 4 10.64 0.16 -1.89
CA LEU A 4 9.91 -0.30 -3.07
C LEU A 4 8.40 -0.32 -2.79
N VAL A 5 8.01 -0.85 -1.64
CA VAL A 5 6.61 -0.92 -1.21
C VAL A 5 6.01 0.49 -1.07
N SER A 6 6.76 1.43 -0.49
CA SER A 6 6.37 2.84 -0.40
C SER A 6 6.22 3.54 -1.74
N ALA A 7 6.89 3.09 -2.81
CA ALA A 7 6.74 3.67 -4.13
C ALA A 7 5.35 3.40 -4.75
N PHE A 8 4.63 2.36 -4.28
CA PHE A 8 3.31 2.01 -4.82
C PHE A 8 2.16 2.83 -4.23
N PHE A 9 2.27 3.27 -2.98
CA PHE A 9 1.14 3.92 -2.29
C PHE A 9 1.54 5.06 -1.34
N GLY A 10 2.79 5.53 -1.41
CA GLY A 10 3.28 6.67 -0.63
C GLY A 10 4.07 6.25 0.61
N ALA A 11 4.99 7.13 1.03
CA ALA A 11 5.86 6.88 2.18
C ALA A 11 5.14 7.08 3.52
N GLU A 12 4.24 8.08 3.61
CA GLU A 12 3.50 8.38 4.84
C GLU A 12 2.44 7.30 5.09
N GLU A 13 1.73 6.91 4.03
CA GLU A 13 0.76 5.82 4.03
C GLU A 13 1.43 4.49 4.40
N ALA A 14 2.61 4.21 3.84
CA ALA A 14 3.39 3.04 4.25
C ALA A 14 3.65 3.07 5.75
N LYS A 15 4.16 4.18 6.29
CA LYS A 15 4.42 4.30 7.73
C LYS A 15 3.16 4.03 8.57
N MET A 16 2.02 4.63 8.22
CA MET A 16 0.76 4.42 8.94
C MET A 16 0.30 2.96 8.90
N VAL A 17 0.38 2.30 7.73
CA VAL A 17 0.00 0.88 7.58
C VAL A 17 0.92 -0.04 8.38
N TYR A 18 2.23 0.21 8.37
CA TYR A 18 3.18 -0.58 9.16
C TYR A 18 2.98 -0.37 10.67
N GLU A 19 2.67 0.85 11.12
CA GLU A 19 2.30 1.10 12.52
C GLU A 19 1.03 0.33 12.92
N HIS A 20 0.02 0.30 12.06
CA HIS A 20 -1.18 -0.49 12.29
C HIS A 20 -0.85 -1.99 12.40
N ALA A 21 -0.04 -2.52 11.49
CA ALA A 21 0.38 -3.92 11.48
C ALA A 21 1.19 -4.29 12.74
N LEU A 22 2.05 -3.38 13.23
CA LEU A 22 2.78 -3.58 14.49
C LEU A 22 1.83 -3.66 15.69
N ARG A 23 0.87 -2.74 15.80
CA ARG A 23 -0.15 -2.77 16.88
C ARG A 23 -1.01 -4.04 16.81
N GLY A 24 -1.28 -4.54 15.60
CA GLY A 24 -1.99 -5.79 15.36
C GLY A 24 -1.14 -7.05 15.48
N SER A 25 0.15 -6.95 15.80
CA SER A 25 1.07 -8.10 15.94
C SER A 25 1.14 -9.00 14.69
N TYR A 26 1.13 -8.38 13.51
CA TYR A 26 1.34 -9.09 12.25
C TYR A 26 2.78 -9.62 12.18
N ARG A 27 2.95 -10.75 11.50
CA ARG A 27 4.26 -11.37 11.27
C ARG A 27 4.91 -10.72 10.06
N PHE A 28 6.20 -10.42 10.14
CA PHE A 28 6.96 -9.79 9.06
C PHE A 28 7.99 -10.75 8.45
N LEU A 29 8.66 -10.30 7.38
CA LEU A 29 9.72 -11.01 6.65
C LEU A 29 9.18 -12.23 5.88
N SER A 30 10.06 -13.20 5.62
CA SER A 30 9.86 -14.24 4.60
C SER A 30 8.68 -15.18 4.84
N TYR A 31 8.25 -15.35 6.09
CA TYR A 31 7.09 -16.18 6.47
C TYR A 31 6.03 -15.37 7.21
N GLY A 32 6.05 -14.06 6.97
CA GLY A 32 5.11 -13.12 7.52
C GLY A 32 3.73 -13.19 6.86
N ASP A 33 2.88 -12.28 7.29
CA ASP A 33 1.57 -12.08 6.70
C ASP A 33 1.71 -11.22 5.43
N SER A 34 0.68 -11.28 4.57
CA SER A 34 0.68 -10.61 3.27
C SER A 34 -0.20 -9.37 3.28
N MET A 35 0.17 -8.39 2.46
CA MET A 35 -0.60 -7.17 2.22
C MET A 35 -1.12 -7.19 0.79
N PHE A 36 -2.40 -6.87 0.61
CA PHE A 36 -3.03 -6.71 -0.69
C PHE A 36 -3.27 -5.23 -0.95
N LEU A 37 -2.78 -4.73 -2.09
CA LEU A 37 -2.94 -3.34 -2.51
C LEU A 37 -3.82 -3.30 -3.75
N GLU A 38 -4.88 -2.50 -3.70
CA GLU A 38 -5.78 -2.29 -4.84
C GLU A 38 -5.43 -0.97 -5.53
N HIS A 39 -5.54 -0.96 -6.86
CA HIS A 39 -5.49 0.29 -7.59
C HIS A 39 -6.74 1.10 -7.21
N ALA A 40 -6.57 2.38 -6.87
CA ALA A 40 -7.70 3.28 -6.71
C ALA A 40 -8.50 3.19 -8.01
N ALA A 41 -9.75 2.70 -7.94
CA ALA A 41 -10.58 2.54 -9.11
C ALA A 41 -10.54 3.87 -9.88
N ARG A 42 -10.06 3.82 -11.14
CA ARG A 42 -10.05 5.02 -11.98
C ARG A 42 -11.49 5.49 -12.03
N GLY A 43 -11.79 6.62 -11.39
CA GLY A 43 -13.12 7.21 -11.46
C GLY A 43 -13.48 7.43 -12.92
N PRO A 44 -14.76 7.26 -13.32
CA PRO A 44 -15.18 7.59 -14.67
C PRO A 44 -15.00 9.10 -14.86
N GLY A 45 -13.94 9.52 -15.56
CA GLY A 45 -13.63 10.95 -15.64
C GLY A 45 -12.32 11.32 -16.32
N GLU A 46 -11.93 10.62 -17.37
CA GLU A 46 -10.98 11.16 -18.36
C GLU A 46 -11.51 10.75 -19.74
N GLU A 47 -12.61 11.40 -20.16
CA GLU A 47 -12.95 11.45 -21.58
C GLU A 47 -11.85 12.26 -22.28
N GLU A 48 -11.25 11.57 -23.24
CA GLU A 48 -10.28 12.02 -24.22
C GLU A 48 -10.83 13.23 -24.99
N THR A 49 -10.45 14.45 -24.58
CA THR A 49 -10.63 15.64 -25.43
C THR A 49 -9.63 15.54 -26.59
N GLN A 50 -10.15 15.13 -27.75
CA GLN A 50 -9.53 15.32 -29.07
C GLN A 50 -9.41 16.80 -29.44
#